data_AF-A0A9P3AB32-F1
#
_entry.id   AF-A0A9P3AB32-F1
#
_cell.length_a   1.000
_cell.length_b   1.000
_cell.length_c   1.000
_cell.angle_alpha   90.00
_cell.angle_beta   90.00
_cell.angle_gamma   90.00
#
_symmetry.space_group_name_H-M   'P 1'
#
loop_
_entity.id
_entity.type
_entity.pdbx_description
1 polymer ?
#
loop_
_entity_poly.entity_id
_entity_poly.type
_entity_poly.pdbx_seq_one_letter_code
_entity_poly.pdbx_strand_id
1 'polypeptide(L)'
;MRNPFISIANKKSKSKYFAKVYDDAAENVLVAISRYNGLARSILDLATVAMNEKNECEVDLQDLDVALRINSAITRTKALNLLRLMNVIETSTSNRTGVTRFRINFRVYCRDVENELAKGKGFNEALNMSALDADGFILDEAINNYKARKPAKVDLMGDIEKFIIK
;
A
#
# COMPACT_ATOMS: atom_id res chain seq x y z
N MET A 1 0.98 14.05 -16.77
CA MET A 1 1.82 13.45 -15.70
C MET A 1 2.01 11.97 -16.02
N ARG A 2 3.23 11.44 -15.97
CA ARG A 2 3.48 10.01 -16.19
C ARG A 2 3.27 9.25 -14.87
N ASN A 3 2.53 8.15 -14.90
CA ASN A 3 2.35 7.29 -13.72
C ASN A 3 3.70 6.58 -13.40
N PRO A 4 4.26 6.74 -12.19
CA PRO A 4 5.53 6.13 -11.81
C PRO A 4 5.38 4.62 -11.47
N PHE A 5 4.16 4.13 -11.29
CA PHE A 5 3.92 2.71 -11.00
C PHE A 5 3.96 1.85 -12.26
N ILE A 6 4.49 0.64 -12.09
CA ILE A 6 4.65 -0.36 -13.14
C ILE A 6 3.97 -1.66 -12.66
N SER A 7 3.18 -2.28 -13.54
CA SER A 7 2.56 -3.59 -13.26
C SER A 7 3.63 -4.67 -13.18
N ILE A 8 3.57 -5.51 -12.14
CA ILE A 8 4.37 -6.73 -12.06
C ILE A 8 3.91 -7.69 -13.17
N ALA A 9 4.86 -8.33 -13.85
CA ALA A 9 4.62 -9.11 -15.07
C ALA A 9 3.54 -10.20 -14.91
N ASN A 10 2.36 -9.91 -15.48
CA ASN A 10 1.38 -10.85 -16.03
C ASN A 10 0.25 -10.02 -16.68
N LYS A 11 0.56 -9.33 -17.79
CA LYS A 11 -0.44 -8.56 -18.51
C LYS A 11 -1.22 -9.46 -19.46
N LYS A 12 -2.10 -10.31 -18.92
CA LYS A 12 -3.18 -10.93 -19.70
C LYS A 12 -4.49 -10.91 -18.92
N SER A 13 -5.23 -9.82 -19.06
CA SER A 13 -6.64 -9.91 -19.40
C SER A 13 -7.14 -8.52 -19.82
N LYS A 14 -7.78 -8.48 -21.00
CA LYS A 14 -8.48 -7.34 -21.58
C LYS A 14 -9.74 -6.99 -20.77
N SER A 15 -9.60 -6.65 -19.49
CA SER A 15 -10.69 -6.00 -18.77
C SER A 15 -10.28 -4.58 -18.42
N LYS A 16 -11.14 -3.67 -18.86
CA LYS A 16 -11.02 -2.23 -18.69
C LYS A 16 -11.54 -1.90 -17.28
N TYR A 17 -10.77 -1.12 -16.52
CA TYR A 17 -11.15 -0.49 -15.25
C TYR A 17 -11.17 -1.41 -14.01
N PHE A 18 -10.41 -1.03 -12.98
CA PHE A 18 -10.56 -1.53 -11.62
C PHE A 18 -11.73 -0.80 -10.97
N ALA A 19 -12.66 -1.53 -10.36
CA ALA A 19 -13.79 -0.93 -9.65
C ALA A 19 -13.44 -0.78 -8.16
N LYS A 20 -13.82 0.35 -7.58
CA LYS A 20 -13.88 0.51 -6.12
C LYS A 20 -14.89 -0.51 -5.60
N VAL A 21 -14.56 -1.20 -4.50
CA VAL A 21 -15.55 -2.00 -3.78
C VAL A 21 -16.45 -1.03 -3.01
N TYR A 22 -17.74 -1.02 -3.29
CA TYR A 22 -18.74 -0.14 -2.67
C TYR A 22 -19.27 -0.75 -1.36
N ASP A 23 -18.38 -1.19 -0.49
CA ASP A 23 -18.72 -1.50 0.91
C ASP A 23 -18.52 -0.22 1.74
N ASP A 24 -19.45 0.09 2.64
CA ASP A 24 -19.42 1.27 3.52
C ASP A 24 -18.09 1.35 4.29
N ALA A 25 -17.53 0.21 4.69
CA ALA A 25 -16.22 0.17 5.35
C ALA A 25 -15.09 0.68 4.44
N ALA A 26 -15.07 0.27 3.17
CA ALA A 26 -14.09 0.72 2.19
C ALA A 26 -14.27 2.19 1.83
N GLU A 27 -15.52 2.65 1.72
CA GLU A 27 -15.85 4.04 1.48
C GLU A 27 -15.37 4.95 2.61
N ASN A 28 -15.73 4.64 3.85
CA ASN A 28 -15.36 5.42 5.03
C ASN A 28 -13.84 5.56 5.15
N VAL A 29 -13.10 4.46 4.94
CA VAL A 29 -11.63 4.48 4.97
C VAL A 29 -11.04 5.36 3.87
N LEU A 30 -11.53 5.26 2.63
CA LEU A 30 -11.01 6.05 1.52
C LEU A 30 -11.31 7.55 1.68
N VAL A 31 -12.49 7.89 2.20
CA VAL A 31 -12.88 9.27 2.51
C VAL A 31 -12.02 9.83 3.64
N ALA A 32 -11.84 9.08 4.73
CA ALA A 32 -11.02 9.47 5.87
C ALA A 32 -9.56 9.76 5.44
N ILE A 33 -8.98 8.88 4.61
CA ILE A 33 -7.64 9.08 4.04
C ILE A 33 -7.58 10.35 3.20
N SER A 34 -8.56 10.57 2.32
CA SER A 34 -8.57 11.75 1.45
C SER A 34 -8.68 13.06 2.23
N ARG A 35 -9.45 13.08 3.32
CA ARG A 35 -9.59 14.24 4.21
C ARG A 35 -8.32 14.51 5.01
N TYR A 36 -7.69 13.46 5.54
CA TYR A 36 -6.50 13.59 6.37
C TYR A 36 -5.25 13.92 5.55
N ASN A 37 -5.05 13.25 4.40
CA ASN A 37 -3.88 13.45 3.55
C ASN A 37 -4.17 13.14 2.08
N GLY A 38 -4.48 14.17 1.30
CA GLY A 38 -4.73 14.04 -0.14
C GLY A 38 -3.57 13.45 -0.95
N LEU A 39 -2.31 13.59 -0.49
CA LEU A 39 -1.16 12.95 -1.14
C LEU A 39 -1.24 11.42 -1.01
N ALA A 40 -1.62 10.90 0.16
CA ALA A 40 -1.82 9.47 0.36
C ALA A 40 -2.88 8.92 -0.60
N ARG A 41 -4.00 9.66 -0.77
CA ARG A 41 -5.03 9.33 -1.74
C ARG A 41 -4.49 9.33 -3.18
N SER A 42 -3.71 10.34 -3.54
CA SER A 42 -3.13 10.49 -4.88
C SER A 42 -2.15 9.35 -5.22
N ILE A 43 -1.32 8.93 -4.26
CA ILE A 43 -0.43 7.76 -4.40
C ILE A 43 -1.26 6.51 -4.68
N LEU A 44 -2.32 6.29 -3.90
CA LEU A 44 -3.20 5.13 -4.05
C LEU A 44 -3.88 5.12 -5.43
N ASP A 45 -4.41 6.27 -5.88
CA ASP A 45 -5.06 6.38 -7.18
C ASP A 45 -4.08 6.03 -8.32
N LEU A 46 -2.84 6.51 -8.27
CA LEU A 46 -1.81 6.15 -9.26
C LEU A 46 -1.46 4.66 -9.23
N ALA A 47 -1.31 4.09 -8.04
CA ALA A 47 -1.02 2.67 -7.87
C ALA A 47 -2.14 1.80 -8.45
N THR A 48 -3.41 2.15 -8.21
CA THR A 48 -4.56 1.37 -8.70
C THR A 48 -4.63 1.26 -10.22
N VAL A 49 -4.16 2.28 -10.95
CA VAL A 49 -4.10 2.28 -12.42
C VAL A 49 -3.06 1.27 -12.95
N ALA A 50 -2.04 0.95 -12.15
CA ALA A 50 -0.91 0.11 -12.56
C ALA A 50 -0.95 -1.31 -11.95
N MET A 51 -1.98 -1.66 -11.19
CA MET A 51 -2.11 -2.98 -10.57
C MET A 51 -2.23 -4.12 -11.58
N ASN A 52 -1.74 -5.30 -11.20
CA ASN A 52 -2.05 -6.55 -11.87
C ASN A 52 -3.33 -7.20 -11.29
N GLU A 53 -3.64 -8.42 -11.73
CA GLU A 53 -4.79 -9.20 -11.25
C GLU A 53 -4.77 -9.57 -9.75
N LYS A 54 -3.61 -9.43 -9.10
CA LYS A 54 -3.40 -9.65 -7.66
C LYS A 54 -3.38 -8.35 -6.86
N ASN A 55 -3.79 -7.23 -7.47
CA ASN A 55 -3.67 -5.88 -6.91
C ASN A 55 -2.22 -5.46 -6.58
N GLU A 56 -1.25 -5.95 -7.35
CA GLU A 56 0.16 -5.68 -7.10
C GLU A 56 0.78 -4.81 -8.20
N CYS A 57 1.64 -3.88 -7.80
CA CYS A 57 2.43 -3.03 -8.68
C CYS A 57 3.78 -2.70 -8.02
N GLU A 58 4.68 -2.12 -8.78
CA GLU A 58 6.03 -1.75 -8.33
C GLU A 58 6.31 -0.28 -8.69
N VAL A 59 7.11 0.38 -7.86
CA VAL A 59 7.51 1.78 -8.06
C VAL A 59 8.90 2.04 -7.48
N ASP A 60 9.68 2.87 -8.17
CA ASP A 60 10.83 3.53 -7.55
C ASP A 60 10.34 4.75 -6.76
N LEU A 61 10.70 4.83 -5.48
CA LEU A 61 10.23 5.92 -4.61
C LEU A 61 10.76 7.30 -5.03
N GLN A 62 11.88 7.37 -5.75
CA GLN A 62 12.40 8.62 -6.32
C GLN A 62 11.54 9.06 -7.51
N ASP A 63 11.16 8.14 -8.39
CA ASP A 63 10.24 8.43 -9.50
C ASP A 63 8.87 8.86 -8.99
N LEU A 64 8.40 8.26 -7.88
CA LEU A 64 7.18 8.68 -7.20
C LEU A 64 7.28 10.11 -6.68
N ASP A 65 8.39 10.46 -6.03
CA ASP A 65 8.63 11.81 -5.52
C ASP A 65 8.63 12.84 -6.66
N VAL A 66 9.30 12.53 -7.77
CA VAL A 66 9.33 13.39 -8.96
C VAL A 66 7.94 13.57 -9.57
N ALA A 67 7.19 12.47 -9.74
CA ALA A 67 5.86 12.51 -10.35
C ALA A 67 4.87 13.34 -9.53
N LEU A 68 4.92 13.23 -8.20
CA LEU A 68 4.01 13.91 -7.28
C LEU A 68 4.57 15.21 -6.69
N ARG A 69 5.75 15.65 -7.14
CA ARG A 69 6.46 16.85 -6.66
C ARG A 69 6.64 16.84 -5.13
N ILE A 70 7.03 15.68 -4.59
CA ILE A 70 7.31 15.51 -3.17
C ILE A 70 8.73 15.98 -2.90
N ASN A 71 8.86 17.08 -2.17
CA ASN A 71 10.17 17.68 -1.86
C ASN A 71 10.90 17.01 -0.68
N SER A 72 10.24 16.11 0.06
CA SER A 72 10.80 15.47 1.24
C SER A 72 10.35 14.02 1.41
N ALA A 73 11.32 13.13 1.63
CA ALA A 73 11.07 11.72 1.95
C ALA A 73 10.20 11.54 3.21
N ILE A 74 10.22 12.49 4.15
CA ILE A 74 9.38 12.47 5.35
C ILE A 74 7.89 12.58 4.94
N THR A 75 7.57 13.47 4.01
CA THR A 75 6.20 13.67 3.52
C THR A 75 5.67 12.42 2.83
N ARG A 76 6.47 11.80 1.94
CA ARG A 76 6.14 10.51 1.33
C ARG A 76 5.90 9.45 2.42
N THR A 77 6.82 9.35 3.38
CA THR A 77 6.76 8.32 4.42
C THR A 77 5.49 8.45 5.27
N LYS A 78 5.09 9.67 5.64
CA LYS A 78 3.82 9.93 6.33
C LYS A 78 2.61 9.48 5.51
N ALA A 79 2.58 9.81 4.22
CA ALA A 79 1.50 9.40 3.33
C ALA A 79 1.42 7.86 3.19
N LEU A 80 2.55 7.18 3.03
CA LEU A 80 2.59 5.72 2.96
C LEU A 80 2.21 5.05 4.29
N ASN A 81 2.64 5.61 5.41
CA ASN A 81 2.30 5.10 6.73
C ASN A 81 0.80 5.22 7.01
N LEU A 82 0.14 6.28 6.55
CA LEU A 82 -1.31 6.41 6.62
C LEU A 82 -2.02 5.26 5.89
N LEU A 83 -1.61 4.98 4.65
CA LEU A 83 -2.20 3.90 3.86
C LEU A 83 -1.99 2.53 4.52
N ARG A 84 -0.83 2.31 5.14
CA ARG A 84 -0.52 1.07 5.87
C ARG A 84 -1.27 0.99 7.21
N LEU A 85 -1.43 2.10 7.93
CA LEU A 85 -2.22 2.16 9.17
C LEU A 85 -3.66 1.74 8.90
N MET A 86 -4.25 2.26 7.82
CA MET A 86 -5.63 1.94 7.42
C MET A 86 -5.78 0.54 6.80
N ASN A 87 -4.67 -0.21 6.71
CA ASN A 87 -4.56 -1.52 6.06
C ASN A 87 -5.00 -1.53 4.59
N VAL A 88 -4.81 -0.41 3.90
CA VAL A 88 -5.18 -0.25 2.47
C VAL A 88 -4.06 -0.74 1.55
N ILE A 89 -2.81 -0.63 1.99
CA ILE A 89 -1.65 -1.15 1.26
C ILE A 89 -0.73 -1.96 2.17
N GLU A 90 -0.06 -2.93 1.57
CA GLU A 90 1.18 -3.51 2.05
C GLU A 90 2.30 -3.11 1.09
N THR A 91 3.49 -2.81 1.64
CA THR A 91 4.65 -2.47 0.81
C THR A 91 5.88 -3.23 1.25
N SER A 92 6.69 -3.68 0.28
CA SER A 92 7.99 -4.31 0.52
C SER A 92 9.02 -3.73 -0.43
N THR A 93 10.14 -3.23 0.10
CA THR A 93 11.23 -2.66 -0.71
C THR A 93 12.36 -3.67 -0.87
N SER A 94 12.80 -3.87 -2.11
CA SER A 94 13.96 -4.70 -2.42
C SER A 94 15.24 -3.89 -2.19
N ASN A 95 16.09 -4.32 -1.25
CA ASN A 95 17.38 -3.67 -0.99
C ASN A 95 18.34 -3.74 -2.19
N ARG A 96 18.16 -4.73 -3.08
CA ARG A 96 19.03 -4.93 -4.25
C ARG A 96 18.71 -3.97 -5.39
N THR A 97 17.43 -3.65 -5.59
CA THR A 97 16.97 -2.87 -6.74
C THR A 97 16.43 -1.49 -6.37
N GLY A 98 16.19 -1.20 -5.08
CA GLY A 98 15.54 0.02 -4.63
C GLY A 98 14.03 0.09 -4.94
N VAL A 99 13.52 -0.84 -5.74
CA VAL A 99 12.12 -0.90 -6.15
C VAL A 99 11.24 -1.34 -4.98
N THR A 100 10.15 -0.62 -4.78
CA THR A 100 9.14 -0.93 -3.78
C THR A 100 7.94 -1.59 -4.43
N ARG A 101 7.62 -2.80 -3.98
CA ARG A 101 6.39 -3.50 -4.31
C ARG A 101 5.25 -2.98 -3.46
N PHE A 102 4.11 -2.71 -4.09
CA PHE A 102 2.84 -2.35 -3.50
C PHE A 102 1.85 -3.47 -3.72
N ARG A 103 1.14 -3.86 -2.67
CA ARG A 103 -0.02 -4.76 -2.72
C ARG A 103 -1.21 -3.99 -2.16
N ILE A 104 -2.26 -3.82 -2.96
CA ILE A 104 -3.44 -3.04 -2.57
C ILE A 104 -4.53 -3.99 -2.09
N ASN A 105 -5.19 -3.60 -1.00
CA ASN A 105 -6.16 -4.46 -0.33
C ASN A 105 -7.39 -4.70 -1.22
N PHE A 106 -7.72 -5.97 -1.44
CA PHE A 106 -8.90 -6.41 -2.18
C PHE A 106 -10.23 -5.96 -1.58
N ARG A 107 -10.25 -5.64 -0.27
CA ARG A 107 -11.43 -5.04 0.38
C ARG A 107 -11.67 -3.60 -0.06
N VAL A 108 -10.68 -2.92 -0.63
CA VAL A 108 -10.78 -1.52 -1.07
C VAL A 108 -10.98 -1.43 -2.58
N TYR A 109 -10.21 -2.22 -3.34
CA TYR A 109 -10.29 -2.29 -4.79
C TYR A 109 -10.34 -3.74 -5.24
N CYS A 110 -11.31 -4.12 -6.06
CA CYS A 110 -11.41 -5.46 -6.60
C CYS A 110 -11.69 -5.41 -8.11
N ARG A 111 -11.17 -6.41 -8.81
CA ARG A 111 -11.54 -6.68 -10.19
C ARG A 111 -12.79 -7.55 -10.15
N ASP A 112 -13.90 -6.99 -10.62
CA ASP A 112 -15.27 -7.50 -10.47
C ASP A 112 -15.82 -7.50 -9.04
N VAL A 113 -17.06 -7.04 -8.94
CA VAL A 113 -17.89 -6.99 -7.72
C VAL A 113 -18.21 -8.41 -7.21
N GLU A 114 -18.05 -9.43 -8.06
CA GLU A 114 -18.57 -10.79 -7.82
C GLU A 114 -17.53 -11.82 -7.37
N ASN A 115 -16.22 -11.51 -7.36
CA ASN A 115 -15.20 -12.56 -7.18
C ASN A 115 -14.58 -12.61 -5.77
N GLU A 116 -15.35 -13.11 -4.79
CA GLU A 116 -14.85 -13.56 -3.48
C GLU A 116 -13.62 -14.49 -3.61
N LEU A 117 -13.52 -15.27 -4.70
CA LEU A 117 -12.36 -16.14 -4.99
C LEU A 117 -11.05 -15.35 -5.22
N ALA A 118 -11.12 -14.08 -5.64
CA ALA A 118 -9.95 -13.24 -5.80
C ALA A 118 -9.43 -12.74 -4.45
N LYS A 119 -10.32 -12.50 -3.47
CA LYS A 119 -9.94 -12.12 -2.09
C LYS A 119 -9.02 -13.18 -1.49
N GLY A 120 -9.23 -14.47 -1.75
CA GLY A 120 -8.37 -15.55 -1.24
C GLY A 120 -6.97 -15.65 -1.88
N LYS A 121 -6.67 -14.87 -2.93
CA LYS A 121 -5.42 -14.98 -3.71
C LYS A 121 -4.45 -13.80 -3.52
N GLY A 122 -4.81 -12.81 -2.71
CA GLY A 122 -4.03 -11.60 -2.52
C GLY A 122 -4.21 -10.96 -1.15
N PHE A 123 -3.70 -9.74 -0.99
CA PHE A 123 -3.80 -8.98 0.26
C PHE A 123 -5.27 -8.58 0.54
N ASN A 124 -5.87 -9.13 1.59
CA ASN A 124 -7.31 -9.01 1.86
C ASN A 124 -7.65 -8.78 3.35
N GLU A 125 -6.67 -8.35 4.13
CA GLU A 125 -6.82 -8.20 5.58
C GLU A 125 -7.91 -7.18 5.93
N ALA A 126 -8.46 -7.25 7.14
CA ALA A 126 -9.48 -6.30 7.59
C ALA A 126 -8.95 -4.86 7.58
N LEU A 127 -9.78 -3.92 7.12
CA LEU A 127 -9.45 -2.49 7.19
C LEU A 127 -9.43 -2.04 8.66
N ASN A 128 -8.56 -1.08 8.97
CA ASN A 128 -8.40 -0.60 10.33
C ASN A 128 -9.48 0.43 10.70
N MET A 129 -10.70 -0.06 10.95
CA MET A 129 -11.82 0.79 11.34
C MET A 129 -11.66 1.37 12.75
N SER A 130 -10.86 0.75 13.62
CA SER A 130 -10.60 1.28 14.97
C SER A 130 -9.68 2.51 14.99
N ALA A 131 -9.08 2.86 13.84
CA ALA A 131 -8.38 4.13 13.67
C ALA A 131 -9.32 5.29 13.32
N LEU A 132 -10.63 5.02 13.15
CA LEU A 132 -11.64 6.04 12.87
C LEU A 132 -12.44 6.39 14.13
N ASP A 133 -12.84 7.65 14.26
CA ASP A 133 -13.83 8.09 15.22
C ASP A 133 -15.27 7.84 14.71
N ALA A 134 -16.27 8.20 15.53
CA ALA A 134 -17.68 8.03 15.20
C ALA A 134 -18.15 8.85 13.98
N ASP A 135 -17.43 9.92 13.65
CA ASP A 135 -17.73 10.81 12.53
C ASP A 135 -16.96 10.42 11.24
N GLY A 136 -16.15 9.35 11.32
CA GLY A 136 -15.37 8.82 10.20
C GLY A 136 -14.06 9.58 9.92
N PHE A 137 -13.52 10.31 10.90
CA PHE A 137 -12.20 10.93 10.83
C PHE A 137 -11.14 10.04 11.47
N ILE A 138 -9.88 10.22 11.06
CA ILE A 138 -8.76 9.44 11.58
C ILE A 138 -8.35 10.01 12.94
N LEU A 139 -8.25 9.15 13.95
CA LEU A 139 -7.79 9.50 15.29
C LEU A 139 -6.30 9.87 15.26
N ASP A 140 -5.96 11.07 15.74
CA ASP A 140 -4.57 11.54 15.82
C ASP A 140 -3.68 10.61 16.66
N GLU A 141 -4.23 10.03 17.73
CA GLU A 141 -3.53 9.04 18.56
C GLU A 141 -3.15 7.80 17.76
N ALA A 142 -4.01 7.33 16.85
CA ALA A 142 -3.72 6.17 16.02
C ALA A 142 -2.54 6.45 15.08
N ILE A 143 -2.44 7.66 14.54
CA ILE A 143 -1.31 8.09 13.70
C ILE A 143 -0.02 8.18 14.50
N ASN A 144 -0.07 8.81 15.68
CA ASN A 144 1.09 9.03 16.52
C ASN A 144 1.67 7.71 17.07
N ASN A 145 0.80 6.75 17.35
CA ASN A 145 1.18 5.43 17.85
C ASN A 145 1.57 4.46 16.72
N TYR A 146 1.26 4.79 15.46
CA TYR A 146 1.62 3.95 14.33
C TYR A 146 3.13 3.96 14.08
N LYS A 147 3.79 2.92 14.60
CA LYS A 147 5.13 2.55 14.17
C LYS A 147 4.97 1.61 12.98
N ALA A 148 5.30 2.09 11.78
CA ALA A 148 5.46 1.21 10.61
C ALA A 148 6.27 -0.02 11.05
N ARG A 149 5.77 -1.24 10.76
CA ARG A 149 6.43 -2.50 11.17
C ARG A 149 7.92 -2.34 10.95
N LYS A 150 8.72 -2.50 12.03
CA LYS A 150 10.18 -2.45 11.92
C LYS A 150 10.56 -3.45 10.81
N PRO A 151 11.39 -3.05 9.82
CA PRO A 151 11.97 -4.04 8.93
C PRO A 151 12.58 -5.13 9.81
N ALA A 152 12.34 -6.40 9.48
CA ALA A 152 12.97 -7.50 10.19
C ALA A 152 14.47 -7.20 10.27
N LYS A 153 15.02 -7.09 11.48
CA LYS A 153 16.47 -7.03 11.65
C LYS A 153 16.98 -8.33 11.07
N VAL A 154 17.57 -8.26 9.88
CA VAL A 154 18.41 -9.36 9.39
C VAL A 154 19.64 -9.31 10.27
N ASP A 155 19.70 -10.24 11.22
CA ASP A 155 20.86 -10.40 12.07
C ASP A 155 21.96 -11.07 11.25
N LEU A 156 22.72 -10.25 10.51
CA LEU A 156 23.86 -10.69 9.71
C LEU A 156 24.97 -11.35 10.55
N MET A 157 24.93 -11.21 11.88
CA MET A 157 25.91 -11.78 12.80
C MET A 157 25.48 -13.14 13.38
N GLY A 158 24.18 -13.47 13.36
CA GLY A 158 23.66 -14.73 13.90
C GLY A 158 24.06 -15.98 13.11
N ASP A 159 24.44 -15.81 11.83
CA ASP A 159 24.88 -16.92 10.98
C ASP A 159 26.42 -17.11 10.93
N ILE A 160 27.21 -16.15 11.45
CA ILE A 160 28.69 -16.27 11.44
C ILE A 160 29.14 -17.35 12.43
N GLU A 161 28.45 -17.52 13.56
CA GLU A 161 28.79 -18.56 14.55
C GLU A 161 28.63 -20.00 14.03
N LYS A 162 27.83 -20.21 12.96
CA LYS A 162 27.68 -21.52 12.31
C LYS A 162 28.82 -21.87 11.34
N PHE A 163 29.61 -20.88 10.90
CA PHE A 163 30.71 -21.06 9.96
C PHE A 163 32.10 -20.97 10.60
N ILE A 164 32.19 -20.68 11.91
CA ILE A 164 33.44 -20.84 12.66
C ILE A 164 33.58 -22.34 12.97
N ILE A 165 34.23 -23.04 12.04
CA ILE A 165 34.69 -24.42 12.21
C ILE A 165 35.66 -24.43 13.40
N LYS A 166 35.32 -25.15 14.47
CA LYS A 166 36.25 -25.54 15.54
C LYS A 166 37.13 -26.69 15.09
#